data_AF-P35516-F1
#
_entry.id   AF-P35516-F1
#
_cell.length_a   1.000
_cell.length_b   1.000
_cell.length_c   1.000
_cell.angle_alpha   90.00
_cell.angle_beta   90.00
_cell.angle_gamma   90.00
#
_symmetry.space_group_name_H-M   'P 1'
#
loop_
_entity.id
_entity.type
_entity.pdbx_description
1 polymer ?
#
loop_
_entity_poly.entity_id
_entity_poly.type
_entity_poly.pdbx_seq_one_letter_code
_entity_poly.pdbx_strand_id
1 'polypeptide(L)'
;MRYLGNKTNLLNFIQQVIKKHDIQGQTFADLFAGTGSVGDYFKGEYTVLSNDYMYFSKVISEAKLLNSEKPKFDSFVKRYGKTPFQWLNEREYTPNDGYFVYNNYTPRAERMYLTEENALKIDGMRLDIEELFQEGVISKAEYSYLLASLLESVTKVSNTSGTYQAFFKFWESRALKKFTIMPLEMKDSLSVSKDNRCFNKNTNRLVREISGDIAYIDPPYTITQYTNSYHVLETIARYDNPELFGKTGRRVKREFSGYSNKSKAYYEFEDLFRQINFTHVLVSYSNQSIVPLDELVDLARRFAVDGIVEVETNEYREYSTNNSSMKGEGKKLQEVIIYFKKNLETNKSPLNYAGSKDDVIPRIFKLLPKHVTTFVDAMGGAFNVGANRTALNKVVYNEYHPFVFEMMQMIVNTPADELIRNVEQIVTRYSLEKKGKEAFNRLRDHYNNEEQTPINLYTLNIYSFQNILRFNQAKKYNTPIGNNEFNEGYKDRITRFVTRAPEVEMRLGSYSAINFNEYDDDTVFYFDPPYLVTTAGYNDGKRGFDGWDAEQEASLLKYLTELDSAGKKFMLSNVLEHKGKTNHLLMEWIQHHGFNVNTIGETGIKYPRREILVTNYNTFER
;
A
#
# COMPACT_ATOMS: atom_id res chain seq x y z
N MET A 1 -20.70 8.58 19.98
CA MET A 1 -21.37 7.50 19.21
C MET A 1 -21.06 6.11 19.78
N ARG A 2 -22.05 5.21 19.97
CA ARG A 2 -21.77 3.79 20.29
C ARG A 2 -21.17 3.11 19.06
N TYR A 3 -19.91 2.69 19.16
CA TYR A 3 -19.17 2.11 18.05
C TYR A 3 -18.15 1.08 18.57
N LEU A 4 -18.24 -0.14 18.05
CA LEU A 4 -17.30 -1.23 18.29
C LEU A 4 -15.87 -0.80 17.94
N GLY A 5 -14.95 -0.96 18.88
CA GLY A 5 -13.54 -0.65 18.68
C GLY A 5 -13.20 0.85 18.70
N ASN A 6 -14.11 1.73 19.15
CA ASN A 6 -13.83 3.16 19.27
C ASN A 6 -12.57 3.43 20.12
N LYS A 7 -11.64 4.21 19.57
CA LYS A 7 -10.32 4.50 20.16
C LYS A 7 -10.26 5.72 21.07
N THR A 8 -11.40 6.32 21.43
CA THR A 8 -11.45 7.49 22.33
C THR A 8 -10.70 7.25 23.65
N ASN A 9 -10.81 6.04 24.22
CA ASN A 9 -10.10 5.69 25.46
C ASN A 9 -8.60 5.38 25.25
N LEU A 10 -8.15 5.22 24.00
CA LEU A 10 -6.75 4.92 23.64
C LEU A 10 -5.99 6.17 23.16
N LEU A 11 -6.64 7.33 23.02
CA LEU A 11 -6.00 8.56 22.50
C LEU A 11 -4.75 8.96 23.29
N ASN A 12 -4.83 8.96 24.62
CA ASN A 12 -3.68 9.28 25.49
C ASN A 12 -2.55 8.26 25.34
N PHE A 13 -2.90 6.97 25.18
CA PHE A 13 -1.90 5.92 24.98
C PHE A 13 -1.19 6.09 23.63
N ILE A 14 -1.92 6.36 22.55
CA ILE A 14 -1.34 6.64 21.23
C ILE A 14 -0.38 7.84 21.30
N GLN A 15 -0.80 8.94 21.95
CA GLN A 15 0.07 10.10 22.18
C GLN A 15 1.33 9.74 22.97
N GLN A 16 1.21 8.89 24.00
CA GLN A 16 2.35 8.44 24.79
C GLN A 16 3.34 7.63 23.94
N VAL A 17 2.87 6.74 23.07
CA VAL A 17 3.73 5.99 22.14
C VAL A 17 4.48 6.95 21.21
N ILE A 18 3.79 7.93 20.62
CA ILE A 18 4.40 8.96 19.76
C ILE A 18 5.53 9.70 20.50
N LYS A 19 5.28 10.10 21.76
CA LYS A 19 6.27 10.79 22.59
C LYS A 19 7.43 9.90 23.02
N LYS A 20 7.14 8.64 23.41
CA LYS A 20 8.14 7.67 23.91
C LYS A 20 9.20 7.38 22.85
N HIS A 21 8.77 7.21 21.60
CA HIS A 21 9.63 6.85 20.48
C HIS A 21 10.13 8.06 19.67
N ASP A 22 9.93 9.28 20.20
CA ASP A 22 10.30 10.54 19.56
C ASP A 22 9.86 10.61 18.08
N ILE A 23 8.60 10.24 17.83
CA ILE A 23 8.04 10.18 16.49
C ILE A 23 7.79 11.60 16.00
N GLN A 24 8.55 12.02 14.99
CA GLN A 24 8.46 13.34 14.36
C GLN A 24 7.74 13.25 13.02
N GLY A 25 7.03 14.31 12.64
CA GLY A 25 6.30 14.37 11.37
C GLY A 25 5.36 15.56 11.28
N GLN A 26 4.92 15.87 10.06
CA GLN A 26 3.92 16.91 9.78
C GLN A 26 2.56 16.31 9.39
N THR A 27 2.57 15.09 8.87
CA THR A 27 1.38 14.39 8.38
C THR A 27 1.04 13.17 9.23
N PHE A 28 -0.25 13.02 9.55
CA PHE A 28 -0.78 11.90 10.31
C PHE A 28 -1.93 11.25 9.55
N ALA A 29 -1.74 10.01 9.09
CA ALA A 29 -2.77 9.26 8.39
C ALA A 29 -3.55 8.35 9.34
N ASP A 30 -4.85 8.58 9.47
CA ASP A 30 -5.78 7.70 10.19
C ASP A 30 -6.48 6.80 9.15
N LEU A 31 -5.89 5.62 8.90
CA LEU A 31 -6.21 4.80 7.72
C LEU A 31 -7.48 3.93 7.86
N PHE A 32 -8.00 3.80 9.09
CA PHE A 32 -9.20 3.05 9.45
C PHE A 32 -10.03 3.88 10.45
N ALA A 33 -10.53 5.02 9.98
CA ALA A 33 -10.95 6.11 10.86
C ALA A 33 -12.13 5.78 11.77
N GLY A 34 -13.05 4.91 11.34
CA GLY A 34 -14.22 4.52 12.13
C GLY A 34 -15.10 5.72 12.53
N THR A 35 -14.95 6.22 13.76
CA THR A 35 -15.67 7.43 14.25
C THR A 35 -14.87 8.73 14.13
N GLY A 36 -13.71 8.68 13.47
CA GLY A 36 -12.79 9.80 13.29
C GLY A 36 -12.20 10.34 14.60
N SER A 37 -12.22 9.57 15.69
CA SER A 37 -11.76 10.05 17.01
C SER A 37 -10.25 10.30 17.06
N VAL A 38 -9.46 9.47 16.38
CA VAL A 38 -7.99 9.59 16.34
C VAL A 38 -7.60 10.79 15.49
N GLY A 39 -8.11 10.87 14.25
CA GLY A 39 -7.93 12.08 13.43
C GLY A 39 -8.37 13.37 14.13
N ASP A 40 -9.53 13.39 14.78
CA ASP A 40 -10.05 14.57 15.49
C ASP A 40 -9.17 14.99 16.67
N TYR A 41 -8.56 14.03 17.36
CA TYR A 41 -7.63 14.31 18.44
C TYR A 41 -6.35 14.99 17.93
N PHE A 42 -5.80 14.49 16.82
CA PHE A 42 -4.50 14.92 16.26
C PHE A 42 -4.56 16.09 15.26
N LYS A 43 -5.76 16.52 14.82
CA LYS A 43 -5.93 17.59 13.81
C LYS A 43 -5.36 18.96 14.17
N GLY A 44 -5.07 19.20 15.45
CA GLY A 44 -4.45 20.44 15.92
C GLY A 44 -2.93 20.42 15.91
N GLU A 45 -2.34 19.26 15.66
CA GLU A 45 -0.88 19.02 15.71
C GLU A 45 -0.33 18.59 14.35
N TYR A 46 -1.15 17.95 13.51
CA TYR A 46 -0.75 17.41 12.22
C TYR A 46 -1.73 17.77 11.10
N THR A 47 -1.23 17.75 9.86
CA THR A 47 -2.08 17.60 8.67
C THR A 47 -2.59 16.16 8.61
N VAL A 48 -3.90 15.97 8.74
CA VAL A 48 -4.55 14.67 8.87
C VAL A 48 -5.04 14.14 7.53
N LEU A 49 -4.62 12.91 7.19
CA LEU A 49 -5.13 12.13 6.07
C LEU A 49 -6.02 11.00 6.61
N SER A 50 -7.33 11.18 6.62
CA SER A 50 -8.26 10.17 7.12
C SER A 50 -8.78 9.28 5.99
N ASN A 51 -8.94 7.99 6.25
CA ASN A 51 -9.60 7.06 5.34
C ASN A 51 -10.47 6.08 6.10
N ASP A 52 -11.62 5.74 5.50
CA ASP A 52 -12.37 4.54 5.84
C ASP A 52 -13.17 4.11 4.60
N TYR A 53 -13.28 2.81 4.34
CA TYR A 53 -14.04 2.33 3.19
C TYR A 53 -15.57 2.46 3.41
N MET A 54 -16.03 2.60 4.66
CA MET A 54 -17.42 2.93 4.99
C MET A 54 -17.67 4.43 4.81
N TYR A 55 -18.70 4.79 4.05
CA TYR A 55 -18.99 6.19 3.71
C TYR A 55 -19.43 7.00 4.93
N PHE A 56 -20.24 6.43 5.83
CA PHE A 56 -20.65 7.15 7.04
C PHE A 56 -19.43 7.54 7.90
N SER A 57 -18.39 6.70 7.91
CA SER A 57 -17.14 6.98 8.63
C SER A 57 -16.40 8.16 8.00
N LYS A 58 -16.24 8.17 6.67
CA LYS A 58 -15.71 9.33 5.95
C LYS A 58 -16.47 10.61 6.30
N VAL A 59 -17.80 10.58 6.32
CA VAL A 59 -18.63 11.75 6.63
C VAL A 59 -18.32 12.29 8.04
N ILE A 60 -18.18 11.40 9.03
CA ILE A 60 -17.80 11.79 10.39
C ILE A 60 -16.39 12.37 10.42
N SER A 61 -15.43 11.78 9.71
CA SER A 61 -14.09 12.34 9.57
C SER A 61 -14.10 13.72 8.91
N GLU A 62 -14.85 13.92 7.82
CA GLU A 62 -14.99 15.22 7.16
C GLU A 62 -15.59 16.26 8.11
N ALA A 63 -16.63 15.90 8.86
CA ALA A 63 -17.24 16.77 9.85
C ALA A 63 -16.24 17.27 10.91
N LYS A 64 -15.32 16.40 11.34
CA LYS A 64 -14.36 16.71 12.40
C LYS A 64 -13.07 17.36 11.88
N LEU A 65 -12.63 17.01 10.67
CA LEU A 65 -11.32 17.39 10.13
C LEU A 65 -11.37 18.60 9.19
N LEU A 66 -12.52 18.90 8.59
CA LEU A 66 -12.71 20.11 7.76
C LEU A 66 -13.17 21.32 8.57
N ASN A 67 -13.52 21.11 9.84
CA ASN A 67 -13.99 22.15 10.74
C ASN A 67 -13.01 22.30 11.93
N SER A 68 -12.61 23.54 12.21
CA SER A 68 -11.78 23.89 13.39
C SER A 68 -12.59 23.80 14.69
N GLU A 69 -13.85 24.19 14.62
CA GLU A 69 -14.83 24.20 15.71
C GLU A 69 -16.20 23.88 15.13
N LYS A 70 -17.23 23.76 15.99
CA LYS A 70 -18.62 23.66 15.52
C LYS A 70 -18.94 24.79 14.53
N PRO A 71 -19.43 24.50 13.31
CA PRO A 71 -19.75 25.53 12.32
C PRO A 71 -20.83 26.48 12.81
N LYS A 72 -20.71 27.75 12.40
CA LYS A 72 -21.67 28.81 12.75
C LYS A 72 -22.89 28.84 11.82
N PHE A 73 -22.76 28.28 10.61
CA PHE A 73 -23.83 28.24 9.61
C PHE A 73 -24.32 29.64 9.21
N ASP A 74 -23.40 30.59 9.02
CA ASP A 74 -23.73 32.02 8.85
C ASP A 74 -24.71 32.25 7.68
N SER A 75 -24.47 31.63 6.52
CA SER A 75 -25.36 31.72 5.35
C SER A 75 -26.76 31.16 5.62
N PHE A 76 -26.83 30.04 6.34
CA PHE A 76 -28.10 29.44 6.74
C PHE A 76 -28.84 30.33 7.74
N VAL A 77 -28.16 30.78 8.80
CA VAL A 77 -28.75 31.64 9.84
C VAL A 77 -29.25 32.95 9.23
N LYS A 78 -28.51 33.52 8.27
CA LYS A 78 -28.95 34.69 7.52
C LYS A 78 -30.23 34.44 6.71
N ARG A 79 -30.39 33.25 6.12
CA ARG A 79 -31.56 32.90 5.29
C ARG A 79 -32.79 32.51 6.10
N TYR A 80 -32.62 31.78 7.20
CA TYR A 80 -33.72 31.17 7.96
C TYR A 80 -33.94 31.76 9.38
N GLY A 81 -33.06 32.66 9.83
CA GLY A 81 -33.18 33.36 11.13
C GLY A 81 -32.95 32.48 12.36
N LYS A 82 -32.49 31.24 12.19
CA LYS A 82 -32.23 30.27 13.26
C LYS A 82 -31.15 29.27 12.83
N THR A 83 -30.63 28.48 13.77
CA THR A 83 -29.62 27.45 13.44
C THR A 83 -30.24 26.29 12.65
N PRO A 84 -29.47 25.55 11.82
CA PRO A 84 -29.98 24.37 11.13
C PRO A 84 -30.54 23.31 12.09
N PHE A 85 -29.97 23.18 13.28
CA PHE A 85 -30.46 22.25 14.31
C PHE A 85 -31.86 22.62 14.81
N GLN A 86 -32.13 23.90 15.07
CA GLN A 86 -33.47 24.34 15.43
C GLN A 86 -34.43 24.13 14.27
N TRP A 87 -34.04 24.58 13.07
CA TRP A 87 -34.87 24.47 11.87
C TRP A 87 -35.25 23.02 11.54
N LEU A 88 -34.28 22.09 11.48
CA LEU A 88 -34.54 20.67 11.21
C LEU A 88 -35.46 20.04 12.26
N ASN A 89 -35.24 20.33 13.56
CA ASN A 89 -36.03 19.73 14.63
C ASN A 89 -37.49 20.21 14.67
N GLU A 90 -37.76 21.43 14.19
CA GLU A 90 -39.10 22.01 14.05
C GLU A 90 -39.86 21.50 12.82
N ARG A 91 -39.16 20.88 11.85
CA ARG A 91 -39.82 20.37 10.65
C ARG A 91 -40.66 19.13 10.94
N GLU A 92 -41.78 19.10 10.24
CA GLU A 92 -42.70 17.99 10.17
C GLU A 92 -42.65 17.39 8.76
N TYR A 93 -42.68 16.07 8.68
CA TYR A 93 -42.52 15.32 7.44
C TYR A 93 -43.68 14.35 7.31
N THR A 94 -44.28 14.30 6.12
CA THR A 94 -45.34 13.34 5.82
C THR A 94 -44.76 12.08 5.16
N PRO A 95 -45.39 10.91 5.35
CA PRO A 95 -45.00 9.69 4.65
C PRO A 95 -44.89 9.90 3.14
N ASN A 96 -43.83 9.33 2.56
CA ASN A 96 -43.53 9.40 1.14
C ASN A 96 -42.95 8.04 0.69
N ASP A 97 -43.39 7.51 -0.45
CA ASP A 97 -42.90 6.23 -0.98
C ASP A 97 -41.41 6.28 -1.36
N GLY A 98 -40.88 7.47 -1.64
CA GLY A 98 -39.44 7.69 -1.87
C GLY A 98 -38.57 7.71 -0.61
N TYR A 99 -39.16 7.63 0.60
CA TYR A 99 -38.41 7.61 1.85
C TYR A 99 -37.85 6.23 2.15
N PHE A 100 -36.53 6.08 2.08
CA PHE A 100 -35.91 4.77 2.12
C PHE A 100 -35.88 4.17 3.52
N VAL A 101 -35.52 4.95 4.54
CA VAL A 101 -35.38 4.48 5.92
C VAL A 101 -36.75 4.10 6.48
N TYR A 102 -37.75 4.94 6.26
CA TYR A 102 -39.14 4.74 6.62
C TYR A 102 -39.71 3.47 6.02
N ASN A 103 -39.48 3.23 4.72
CA ASN A 103 -40.04 2.06 4.05
C ASN A 103 -39.25 0.77 4.28
N ASN A 104 -37.99 0.83 4.71
CA ASN A 104 -37.14 -0.37 4.79
C ASN A 104 -36.60 -0.72 6.18
N TYR A 105 -36.55 0.20 7.14
CA TYR A 105 -35.96 -0.04 8.47
C TYR A 105 -36.97 0.10 9.62
N THR A 106 -38.26 0.14 9.29
CA THR A 106 -39.39 0.23 10.24
C THR A 106 -40.30 -1.00 10.15
N PRO A 107 -41.30 -1.15 11.05
CA PRO A 107 -42.23 -2.28 11.02
C PRO A 107 -42.94 -2.49 9.68
N ARG A 108 -43.00 -1.46 8.81
CA ARG A 108 -43.52 -1.55 7.43
C ARG A 108 -42.80 -2.61 6.59
N ALA A 109 -41.51 -2.83 6.84
CA ALA A 109 -40.71 -3.89 6.21
C ALA A 109 -40.34 -4.99 7.20
N GLU A 110 -41.16 -5.20 8.24
CA GLU A 110 -40.95 -6.20 9.30
C GLU A 110 -39.62 -6.02 10.08
N ARG A 111 -39.13 -4.77 10.17
CA ARG A 111 -37.87 -4.46 10.86
C ARG A 111 -38.08 -3.42 11.96
N MET A 112 -37.62 -3.70 13.16
CA MET A 112 -37.81 -2.78 14.28
C MET A 112 -36.52 -2.04 14.63
N TYR A 113 -35.78 -1.51 13.65
CA TYR A 113 -34.60 -0.67 13.95
C TYR A 113 -35.01 0.70 14.45
N LEU A 114 -36.01 1.30 13.80
CA LEU A 114 -36.52 2.64 14.05
C LEU A 114 -38.04 2.61 14.05
N THR A 115 -38.66 3.43 14.89
CA THR A 115 -40.11 3.68 14.79
C THR A 115 -40.42 4.39 13.47
N GLU A 116 -41.66 4.27 12.99
CA GLU A 116 -42.11 4.96 11.79
C GLU A 116 -41.93 6.48 11.91
N GLU A 117 -42.32 7.07 13.04
CA GLU A 117 -42.14 8.51 13.33
C GLU A 117 -40.66 8.95 13.25
N ASN A 118 -39.76 8.19 13.88
CA ASN A 118 -38.34 8.53 13.87
C ASN A 118 -37.73 8.39 12.47
N ALA A 119 -38.12 7.35 11.72
CA ALA A 119 -37.65 7.16 10.37
C ALA A 119 -38.11 8.26 9.41
N LEU A 120 -39.36 8.73 9.53
CA LEU A 120 -39.86 9.89 8.76
C LEU A 120 -39.01 11.14 8.98
N LYS A 121 -38.67 11.45 10.24
CA LYS A 121 -37.78 12.57 10.54
C LYS A 121 -36.38 12.37 9.97
N ILE A 122 -35.84 11.14 10.01
CA ILE A 122 -34.49 10.85 9.49
C ILE A 122 -34.43 11.02 7.96
N ASP A 123 -35.37 10.44 7.20
CA ASP A 123 -35.42 10.60 5.74
C ASP A 123 -35.61 12.07 5.36
N GLY A 124 -36.57 12.74 6.01
CA GLY A 124 -36.86 14.15 5.77
C GLY A 124 -35.65 15.05 6.02
N MET A 125 -35.02 14.94 7.19
CA MET A 125 -33.82 15.71 7.52
C MET A 125 -32.65 15.38 6.58
N ARG A 126 -32.48 14.12 6.18
CA ARG A 126 -31.41 13.72 5.25
C ARG A 126 -31.57 14.39 3.89
N LEU A 127 -32.80 14.47 3.38
CA LEU A 127 -33.12 15.14 2.11
C LEU A 127 -32.96 16.65 2.21
N ASP A 128 -33.41 17.27 3.30
CA ASP A 128 -33.23 18.71 3.52
C ASP A 128 -31.75 19.10 3.59
N ILE A 129 -30.92 18.29 4.28
CA ILE A 129 -29.47 18.52 4.33
C ILE A 129 -28.86 18.45 2.92
N GLU A 130 -29.35 17.55 2.06
CA GLU A 130 -28.92 17.48 0.66
C GLU A 130 -29.34 18.73 -0.12
N GLU A 131 -30.60 19.13 -0.03
CA GLU A 131 -31.16 20.30 -0.71
C GLU A 131 -30.40 21.58 -0.34
N LEU A 132 -30.15 21.80 0.95
CA LEU A 132 -29.37 22.94 1.45
C LEU A 132 -27.96 22.99 0.86
N PHE A 133 -27.33 21.83 0.65
CA PHE A 133 -26.00 21.75 0.05
C PHE A 133 -26.03 22.00 -1.46
N GLN A 134 -27.00 21.40 -2.18
CA GLN A 134 -27.17 21.61 -3.62
C GLN A 134 -27.54 23.06 -3.97
N GLU A 135 -28.30 23.74 -3.11
CA GLU A 135 -28.60 25.17 -3.23
C GLU A 135 -27.43 26.09 -2.84
N GLY A 136 -26.33 25.54 -2.33
CA GLY A 136 -25.18 26.32 -1.87
C GLY A 136 -25.42 27.13 -0.59
N VAL A 137 -26.47 26.80 0.19
CA VAL A 137 -26.76 27.45 1.48
C VAL A 137 -25.74 27.07 2.54
N ILE A 138 -25.28 25.82 2.49
CA ILE A 138 -24.22 25.29 3.36
C ILE A 138 -23.03 24.82 2.53
N SER A 139 -21.84 25.02 3.05
CA SER A 139 -20.58 24.54 2.47
C SER A 139 -20.43 23.02 2.63
N LYS A 140 -19.42 22.43 1.97
CA LYS A 140 -19.09 21.00 2.13
C LYS A 140 -18.73 20.62 3.58
N ALA A 141 -18.04 21.50 4.30
CA ALA A 141 -17.66 21.27 5.69
C ALA A 141 -18.91 21.29 6.62
N GLU A 142 -19.83 22.21 6.38
CA GLU A 142 -21.12 22.32 7.08
C GLU A 142 -22.07 21.16 6.75
N TYR A 143 -22.17 20.77 5.48
CA TYR A 143 -22.92 19.59 5.03
C TYR A 143 -22.46 18.34 5.77
N SER A 144 -21.15 18.10 5.79
CA SER A 144 -20.58 16.92 6.43
C SER A 144 -20.84 16.94 7.94
N TYR A 145 -20.78 18.13 8.57
CA TYR A 145 -21.11 18.30 9.99
C TYR A 145 -22.58 18.01 10.31
N LEU A 146 -23.53 18.50 9.51
CA LEU A 146 -24.96 18.20 9.70
C LEU A 146 -25.27 16.73 9.44
N LEU A 147 -24.71 16.14 8.39
CA LEU A 147 -24.93 14.72 8.09
C LEU A 147 -24.32 13.81 9.17
N ALA A 148 -23.12 14.11 9.66
CA ALA A 148 -22.51 13.37 10.78
C ALA A 148 -23.32 13.53 12.08
N SER A 149 -23.84 14.74 12.34
CA SER A 149 -24.73 15.02 13.48
C SER A 149 -26.03 14.21 13.39
N LEU A 150 -26.61 14.09 12.19
CA LEU A 150 -27.76 13.23 11.93
C LEU A 150 -27.42 11.77 12.25
N LEU A 151 -26.34 11.24 11.68
CA LEU A 151 -25.91 9.85 11.85
C LEU A 151 -25.64 9.50 13.32
N GLU A 152 -24.96 10.36 14.07
CA GLU A 152 -24.75 10.13 15.50
C GLU A 152 -26.08 10.16 16.27
N SER A 153 -26.98 11.08 15.93
CA SER A 153 -28.30 11.18 16.57
C SER A 153 -29.17 9.94 16.31
N VAL A 154 -29.09 9.34 15.11
CA VAL A 154 -29.78 8.07 14.78
C VAL A 154 -29.44 6.97 15.77
N THR A 155 -28.17 6.88 16.20
CA THR A 155 -27.74 5.84 17.16
C THR A 155 -28.43 5.96 18.53
N LYS A 156 -28.93 7.16 18.88
CA LYS A 156 -29.59 7.44 20.17
C LYS A 156 -31.05 6.95 20.20
N VAL A 157 -31.68 6.76 19.05
CA VAL A 157 -33.06 6.22 18.90
C VAL A 157 -33.12 4.84 18.25
N SER A 158 -31.97 4.23 17.96
CA SER A 158 -31.92 2.91 17.32
C SER A 158 -32.22 1.79 18.32
N ASN A 159 -33.14 0.90 17.94
CA ASN A 159 -33.60 -0.23 18.75
C ASN A 159 -32.74 -1.49 18.54
N THR A 160 -31.47 -1.40 18.93
CA THR A 160 -30.46 -2.45 18.73
C THR A 160 -29.53 -2.57 19.93
N SER A 161 -28.78 -3.66 20.10
CA SER A 161 -27.81 -3.78 21.22
C SER A 161 -26.56 -2.89 21.09
N GLY A 162 -26.48 -2.02 20.07
CA GLY A 162 -25.35 -1.14 19.79
C GLY A 162 -24.78 -1.29 18.38
N THR A 163 -25.13 -2.36 17.67
CA THR A 163 -24.86 -2.55 16.24
C THR A 163 -26.15 -2.92 15.50
N TYR A 164 -26.17 -2.76 14.19
CA TYR A 164 -27.32 -3.05 13.32
C TYR A 164 -27.29 -4.48 12.76
N GLN A 165 -26.51 -5.40 13.36
CA GLN A 165 -26.52 -6.81 12.94
C GLN A 165 -27.86 -7.49 13.22
N ALA A 166 -28.59 -6.99 14.23
CA ALA A 166 -29.93 -7.40 14.62
C ALA A 166 -30.67 -6.21 15.27
N PHE A 167 -31.99 -6.32 15.40
CA PHE A 167 -32.86 -5.40 16.12
C PHE A 167 -33.66 -6.17 17.17
N PHE A 168 -34.11 -5.48 18.22
CA PHE A 168 -34.98 -6.07 19.22
C PHE A 168 -36.41 -6.25 18.67
N LYS A 169 -37.10 -7.31 19.06
CA LYS A 169 -38.52 -7.54 18.73
C LYS A 169 -39.49 -6.76 19.63
N PHE A 170 -38.96 -6.04 20.60
CA PHE A 170 -39.66 -5.09 21.46
C PHE A 170 -38.97 -3.73 21.32
N TRP A 171 -39.65 -2.66 21.70
CA TRP A 171 -39.06 -1.32 21.69
C TRP A 171 -38.30 -1.06 22.99
N GLU A 172 -37.01 -0.76 22.88
CA GLU A 172 -36.30 -0.14 23.99
C GLU A 172 -36.80 1.28 24.24
N SER A 173 -36.75 1.73 25.49
CA SER A 173 -37.22 3.06 25.92
C SER A 173 -36.59 4.21 25.12
N ARG A 174 -35.33 4.06 24.68
CA ARG A 174 -34.64 5.05 23.85
C ARG A 174 -35.21 5.15 22.43
N ALA A 175 -35.72 4.07 21.87
CA ALA A 175 -36.24 4.04 20.51
C ALA A 175 -37.61 4.72 20.39
N LEU A 176 -38.33 4.82 21.52
CA LEU A 176 -39.60 5.54 21.65
C LEU A 176 -39.43 7.04 21.90
N LYS A 177 -38.20 7.54 22.08
CA LYS A 177 -37.95 8.97 22.20
C LYS A 177 -38.14 9.63 20.83
N LYS A 178 -38.75 10.82 20.83
CA LYS A 178 -38.87 11.67 19.63
C LYS A 178 -37.48 11.96 19.08
N PHE A 179 -37.26 11.71 17.79
CA PHE A 179 -35.99 12.00 17.14
C PHE A 179 -35.66 13.49 17.21
N THR A 180 -34.43 13.79 17.63
CA THR A 180 -33.88 15.15 17.68
C THR A 180 -32.45 15.09 17.16
N ILE A 181 -32.15 15.87 16.11
CA ILE A 181 -30.78 16.04 15.64
C ILE A 181 -30.02 16.95 16.62
N MET A 182 -28.90 16.46 17.13
CA MET A 182 -28.00 17.18 18.03
C MET A 182 -26.66 17.42 17.35
N PRO A 183 -25.96 18.54 17.65
CA PRO A 183 -24.61 18.78 17.15
C PRO A 183 -23.65 17.64 17.49
N LEU A 184 -22.83 17.24 16.52
CA LEU A 184 -21.74 16.28 16.69
C LEU A 184 -20.69 16.82 17.67
N GLU A 185 -20.25 15.96 18.59
CA GLU A 185 -19.11 16.24 19.46
C GLU A 185 -17.79 16.15 18.68
N MET A 186 -16.95 17.19 18.79
CA MET A 186 -15.63 17.28 18.16
C MET A 186 -14.68 18.12 19.02
N LYS A 187 -13.37 17.93 18.88
CA LYS A 187 -12.35 18.79 19.49
C LYS A 187 -12.30 20.15 18.80
N ASP A 188 -12.28 21.25 19.55
CA ASP A 188 -11.98 22.57 18.98
C ASP A 188 -10.47 22.73 18.81
N SER A 189 -10.04 23.22 17.64
CA SER A 189 -8.63 23.50 17.35
C SER A 189 -8.48 24.56 16.27
N LEU A 190 -7.85 25.69 16.61
CA LEU A 190 -7.60 26.78 15.67
C LEU A 190 -6.52 26.45 14.63
N SER A 191 -5.69 25.43 14.89
CA SER A 191 -4.57 24.99 14.05
C SER A 191 -4.93 23.89 13.05
N VAL A 192 -6.22 23.71 12.72
CA VAL A 192 -6.64 22.71 11.72
C VAL A 192 -6.03 23.04 10.35
N SER A 193 -5.27 22.09 9.81
CA SER A 193 -4.65 22.22 8.49
C SER A 193 -5.70 22.24 7.37
N LYS A 194 -5.53 23.17 6.43
CA LYS A 194 -6.34 23.24 5.20
C LYS A 194 -6.05 22.08 4.24
N ASP A 195 -4.91 21.42 4.43
CA ASP A 195 -4.46 20.27 3.62
C ASP A 195 -4.98 18.94 4.16
N ASN A 196 -5.84 18.96 5.19
CA ASN A 196 -6.55 17.77 5.66
C ASN A 196 -7.37 17.14 4.52
N ARG A 197 -7.32 15.81 4.40
CA ARG A 197 -8.05 15.07 3.36
C ARG A 197 -8.74 13.85 3.94
N CYS A 198 -9.98 13.61 3.50
CA CYS A 198 -10.79 12.47 3.90
C CYS A 198 -11.12 11.59 2.68
N PHE A 199 -10.60 10.38 2.67
CA PHE A 199 -10.78 9.38 1.61
C PHE A 199 -11.88 8.38 1.98
N ASN A 200 -12.51 7.79 0.96
CA ASN A 200 -13.43 6.65 1.12
C ASN A 200 -13.00 5.51 0.21
N LYS A 201 -11.89 4.86 0.57
CA LYS A 201 -11.27 3.80 -0.22
C LYS A 201 -10.91 2.61 0.66
N ASN A 202 -10.79 1.43 0.04
CA ASN A 202 -10.07 0.32 0.63
C ASN A 202 -8.64 0.76 0.98
N THR A 203 -8.20 0.54 2.22
CA THR A 203 -6.91 1.03 2.71
C THR A 203 -5.74 0.51 1.89
N ASN A 204 -5.73 -0.79 1.54
CA ASN A 204 -4.67 -1.39 0.74
C ASN A 204 -4.60 -0.75 -0.66
N ARG A 205 -5.72 -0.33 -1.24
CA ARG A 205 -5.72 0.46 -2.49
C ARG A 205 -5.13 1.85 -2.27
N LEU A 206 -5.58 2.54 -1.21
CA LEU A 206 -5.19 3.92 -0.93
C LEU A 206 -3.69 4.07 -0.63
N VAL A 207 -3.08 3.17 0.15
CA VAL A 207 -1.67 3.31 0.55
C VAL A 207 -0.67 3.31 -0.62
N ARG A 208 -1.10 2.87 -1.81
CA ARG A 208 -0.32 2.96 -3.05
C ARG A 208 -0.33 4.37 -3.67
N GLU A 209 -1.25 5.23 -3.25
CA GLU A 209 -1.49 6.57 -3.79
C GLU A 209 -0.99 7.70 -2.87
N ILE A 210 -0.89 7.43 -1.56
CA ILE A 210 -0.55 8.43 -0.54
C ILE A 210 0.75 8.09 0.19
N SER A 211 1.36 9.10 0.77
CA SER A 211 2.57 9.01 1.58
C SER A 211 2.58 10.09 2.65
N GLY A 212 3.42 9.92 3.66
CA GLY A 212 3.56 10.89 4.74
C GLY A 212 4.51 10.41 5.83
N ASP A 213 4.38 11.00 7.02
CA ASP A 213 5.31 10.77 8.12
C ASP A 213 4.79 9.69 9.06
N ILE A 214 3.53 9.80 9.50
CA ILE A 214 2.95 8.90 10.49
C ILE A 214 1.69 8.26 9.90
N ALA A 215 1.62 6.92 9.91
CA ALA A 215 0.40 6.17 9.62
C ALA A 215 -0.07 5.42 10.87
N TYR A 216 -1.30 5.70 11.28
CA TYR A 216 -2.03 4.97 12.29
C TYR A 216 -3.01 4.00 11.63
N ILE A 217 -2.90 2.74 12.03
CA ILE A 217 -3.59 1.61 11.43
C ILE A 217 -4.40 0.91 12.52
N ASP A 218 -5.73 0.98 12.41
CA ASP A 218 -6.66 0.32 13.33
C ASP A 218 -7.65 -0.56 12.56
N PRO A 219 -7.17 -1.63 11.92
CA PRO A 219 -8.01 -2.45 11.06
C PRO A 219 -8.95 -3.32 11.90
N PRO A 220 -10.05 -3.84 11.34
CA PRO A 220 -10.84 -4.86 12.00
C PRO A 220 -10.00 -6.11 12.31
N TYR A 221 -9.79 -6.43 13.59
CA TYR A 221 -8.95 -7.57 14.03
C TYR A 221 -9.74 -8.77 14.58
N THR A 222 -11.07 -8.74 14.42
CA THR A 222 -11.97 -9.86 14.73
C THR A 222 -12.79 -10.23 13.50
N ILE A 223 -13.50 -11.37 13.55
CA ILE A 223 -14.37 -11.84 12.47
C ILE A 223 -15.58 -10.93 12.19
N THR A 224 -15.75 -9.88 12.99
CA THR A 224 -16.88 -8.95 12.90
C THR A 224 -16.75 -8.05 11.68
N GLN A 225 -17.65 -8.23 10.72
CA GLN A 225 -17.73 -7.37 9.54
C GLN A 225 -18.45 -6.05 9.86
N TYR A 226 -17.76 -4.92 9.75
CA TYR A 226 -18.30 -3.60 10.04
C TYR A 226 -19.41 -3.20 9.05
N THR A 227 -19.30 -3.64 7.79
CA THR A 227 -20.38 -3.49 6.79
C THR A 227 -21.69 -4.15 7.24
N ASN A 228 -21.65 -5.24 8.02
CA ASN A 228 -22.85 -5.85 8.62
C ASN A 228 -23.31 -5.10 9.87
N SER A 229 -22.36 -4.54 10.62
CA SER A 229 -22.64 -3.93 11.92
C SER A 229 -23.21 -2.52 11.82
N TYR A 230 -22.95 -1.80 10.72
CA TYR A 230 -23.36 -0.40 10.55
C TYR A 230 -24.10 -0.14 9.23
N HIS A 231 -24.70 -1.18 8.64
CA HIS A 231 -25.35 -1.09 7.32
C HIS A 231 -26.46 -0.03 7.25
N VAL A 232 -27.25 0.15 8.31
CA VAL A 232 -28.30 1.19 8.37
C VAL A 232 -27.71 2.59 8.30
N LEU A 233 -26.62 2.86 9.04
CA LEU A 233 -25.94 4.15 9.01
C LEU A 233 -25.28 4.40 7.65
N GLU A 234 -24.70 3.37 7.04
CA GLU A 234 -24.17 3.45 5.68
C GLU A 234 -25.28 3.76 4.66
N THR A 235 -26.49 3.21 4.85
CA THR A 235 -27.68 3.56 4.06
C THR A 235 -28.12 5.00 4.24
N ILE A 236 -28.22 5.49 5.47
CA ILE A 236 -28.61 6.88 5.74
C ILE A 236 -27.56 7.86 5.17
N ALA A 237 -26.27 7.54 5.33
CA ALA A 237 -25.19 8.41 4.86
C ALA A 237 -25.18 8.54 3.33
N ARG A 238 -25.16 7.40 2.60
CA ARG A 238 -25.12 7.43 1.12
C ARG A 238 -26.45 7.83 0.49
N TYR A 239 -27.56 7.43 1.10
CA TYR A 239 -28.93 7.68 0.63
C TYR A 239 -29.14 7.32 -0.86
N ASP A 240 -28.59 6.18 -1.26
CA ASP A 240 -28.43 5.71 -2.65
C ASP A 240 -29.45 4.62 -3.04
N ASN A 241 -30.52 4.44 -2.27
CA ASN A 241 -31.60 3.48 -2.49
C ASN A 241 -31.13 2.06 -2.90
N PRO A 242 -30.25 1.41 -2.10
CA PRO A 242 -29.64 0.15 -2.48
C PRO A 242 -30.65 -1.01 -2.43
N GLU A 243 -30.41 -2.04 -3.24
CA GLU A 243 -31.11 -3.32 -3.06
C GLU A 243 -30.76 -3.93 -1.69
N LEU A 244 -31.79 -4.39 -0.96
CA LEU A 244 -31.66 -4.97 0.37
C LEU A 244 -31.98 -6.46 0.38
N PHE A 245 -31.35 -7.20 1.29
CA PHE A 245 -31.66 -8.63 1.48
C PHE A 245 -31.76 -9.03 2.96
N GLY A 246 -32.47 -10.15 3.16
CA GLY A 246 -32.61 -10.82 4.45
C GLY A 246 -33.47 -10.06 5.47
N LYS A 247 -33.70 -10.71 6.61
CA LYS A 247 -34.53 -10.18 7.71
C LYS A 247 -33.99 -8.87 8.26
N THR A 248 -32.67 -8.69 8.24
CA THR A 248 -32.00 -7.49 8.77
C THR A 248 -31.92 -6.34 7.77
N GLY A 249 -32.30 -6.53 6.49
CA GLY A 249 -32.34 -5.46 5.49
C GLY A 249 -30.96 -4.94 5.09
N ARG A 250 -29.99 -5.83 4.88
CA ARG A 250 -28.62 -5.41 4.56
C ARG A 250 -28.50 -5.08 3.08
N ARG A 251 -27.62 -4.13 2.73
CA ARG A 251 -27.23 -3.86 1.34
C ARG A 251 -26.72 -5.13 0.64
N VAL A 252 -27.24 -5.45 -0.54
CA VAL A 252 -26.75 -6.57 -1.37
C VAL A 252 -25.31 -6.30 -1.84
N LYS A 253 -25.09 -5.14 -2.47
CA LYS A 253 -23.76 -4.68 -2.89
C LYS A 253 -23.03 -4.04 -1.72
N ARG A 254 -21.93 -4.67 -1.28
CA ARG A 254 -21.09 -4.18 -0.18
C ARG A 254 -19.72 -4.83 -0.19
N GLU A 255 -18.74 -4.11 0.36
CA GLU A 255 -17.37 -4.58 0.51
C GLU A 255 -17.15 -5.20 1.89
N PHE A 256 -16.55 -6.40 1.91
CA PHE A 256 -16.14 -7.08 3.14
C PHE A 256 -14.65 -6.82 3.41
N SER A 257 -14.31 -6.61 4.68
CA SER A 257 -12.91 -6.45 5.07
C SER A 257 -12.21 -7.81 5.04
N GLY A 258 -11.09 -7.88 4.32
CA GLY A 258 -10.18 -9.03 4.35
C GLY A 258 -9.52 -9.22 5.72
N TYR A 259 -9.35 -8.14 6.50
CA TYR A 259 -8.82 -8.20 7.87
C TYR A 259 -9.74 -8.95 8.84
N SER A 260 -11.05 -8.97 8.57
CA SER A 260 -12.04 -9.75 9.32
C SER A 260 -12.19 -11.20 8.82
N ASN A 261 -11.29 -11.68 7.95
CA ASN A 261 -11.30 -13.04 7.43
C ASN A 261 -10.01 -13.77 7.83
N LYS A 262 -10.13 -14.89 8.55
CA LYS A 262 -8.99 -15.67 9.03
C LYS A 262 -8.00 -16.10 7.95
N SER A 263 -8.48 -16.42 6.73
CA SER A 263 -7.61 -16.85 5.64
C SER A 263 -7.03 -15.71 4.80
N LYS A 264 -7.55 -14.48 4.94
CA LYS A 264 -7.07 -13.31 4.17
C LYS A 264 -6.31 -12.29 5.02
N ALA A 265 -6.55 -12.23 6.33
CA ALA A 265 -6.07 -11.15 7.19
C ALA A 265 -4.53 -11.00 7.17
N TYR A 266 -3.78 -12.10 7.23
CA TYR A 266 -2.32 -12.06 7.16
C TYR A 266 -1.84 -11.43 5.84
N TYR A 267 -2.42 -11.83 4.71
CA TYR A 267 -2.08 -11.29 3.39
C TYR A 267 -2.48 -9.81 3.22
N GLU A 268 -3.57 -9.38 3.88
CA GLU A 268 -3.93 -7.96 3.91
C GLU A 268 -2.88 -7.13 4.65
N PHE A 269 -2.37 -7.62 5.78
CA PHE A 269 -1.27 -6.98 6.51
C PHE A 269 0.05 -7.01 5.72
N GLU A 270 0.36 -8.13 5.07
CA GLU A 270 1.58 -8.25 4.27
C GLU A 270 1.57 -7.24 3.12
N ASP A 271 0.45 -7.13 2.42
CA ASP A 271 0.26 -6.13 1.37
C ASP A 271 0.32 -4.72 1.94
N LEU A 272 -0.34 -4.45 3.08
CA LEU A 272 -0.35 -3.13 3.70
C LEU A 272 1.06 -2.68 4.09
N PHE A 273 1.78 -3.47 4.88
CA PHE A 273 3.12 -3.11 5.35
C PHE A 273 4.12 -2.99 4.22
N ARG A 274 3.93 -3.76 3.15
CA ARG A 274 4.74 -3.65 1.95
C ARG A 274 4.51 -2.35 1.19
N GLN A 275 3.26 -1.95 1.02
CA GLN A 275 2.85 -0.87 0.11
C GLN A 275 2.76 0.49 0.80
N ILE A 276 2.67 0.51 2.12
CA ILE A 276 2.59 1.75 2.89
C ILE A 276 3.86 2.58 2.73
N ASN A 277 3.68 3.83 2.30
CA ASN A 277 4.75 4.79 2.07
C ASN A 277 4.76 5.87 3.17
N PHE A 278 4.84 5.41 4.43
CA PHE A 278 4.91 6.28 5.60
C PHE A 278 6.12 5.91 6.45
N THR A 279 6.86 6.90 6.94
CA THR A 279 8.09 6.69 7.73
C THR A 279 7.82 5.94 9.02
N HIS A 280 6.79 6.32 9.75
CA HIS A 280 6.40 5.76 11.04
C HIS A 280 5.06 5.05 10.90
N VAL A 281 5.01 3.78 11.30
CA VAL A 281 3.80 2.96 11.25
C VAL A 281 3.42 2.54 12.65
N LEU A 282 2.21 2.90 13.08
CA LEU A 282 1.61 2.51 14.36
C LEU A 282 0.38 1.65 14.08
N VAL A 283 0.37 0.42 14.59
CA VAL A 283 -0.75 -0.50 14.42
C VAL A 283 -1.42 -0.72 15.76
N SER A 284 -2.66 -0.24 15.91
CA SER A 284 -3.51 -0.58 17.04
C SER A 284 -4.02 -1.99 16.87
N TYR A 285 -3.80 -2.82 17.88
CA TYR A 285 -4.11 -4.24 17.82
C TYR A 285 -4.40 -4.81 19.20
N SER A 286 -4.73 -6.10 19.24
CA SER A 286 -4.94 -6.82 20.49
C SER A 286 -4.29 -8.20 20.46
N ASN A 287 -3.89 -8.70 21.64
CA ASN A 287 -3.34 -10.04 21.81
C ASN A 287 -4.33 -11.20 21.53
N GLN A 288 -5.63 -10.94 21.36
CA GLN A 288 -6.66 -11.96 21.06
C GLN A 288 -7.24 -11.84 19.63
N SER A 289 -6.43 -11.38 18.68
CA SER A 289 -6.86 -11.06 17.32
C SER A 289 -6.77 -12.25 16.34
N ILE A 290 -7.32 -12.08 15.13
CA ILE A 290 -7.32 -13.10 14.07
C ILE A 290 -5.91 -13.56 13.68
N VAL A 291 -5.00 -12.61 13.47
CA VAL A 291 -3.57 -12.90 13.23
C VAL A 291 -2.90 -12.86 14.60
N PRO A 292 -2.19 -13.92 15.01
CA PRO A 292 -1.44 -13.89 16.27
C PRO A 292 -0.50 -12.69 16.32
N LEU A 293 -0.39 -12.07 17.50
CA LEU A 293 0.41 -10.86 17.69
C LEU A 293 1.87 -11.08 17.27
N ASP A 294 2.47 -12.21 17.65
CA ASP A 294 3.86 -12.54 17.31
C ASP A 294 4.07 -12.67 15.79
N GLU A 295 3.13 -13.31 15.07
CA GLU A 295 3.18 -13.41 13.61
C GLU A 295 3.09 -12.03 12.93
N LEU A 296 2.25 -11.14 13.46
CA LEU A 296 2.11 -9.78 12.94
C LEU A 296 3.37 -8.94 13.19
N VAL A 297 4.00 -9.10 14.35
CA VAL A 297 5.28 -8.46 14.69
C VAL A 297 6.39 -8.98 13.77
N ASP A 298 6.49 -10.30 13.56
CA ASP A 298 7.45 -10.90 12.64
C ASP A 298 7.25 -10.42 11.20
N LEU A 299 6.00 -10.27 10.78
CA LEU A 299 5.68 -9.67 9.49
C LEU A 299 6.13 -8.21 9.40
N ALA A 300 5.91 -7.41 10.45
CA ALA A 300 6.36 -6.01 10.50
C ALA A 300 7.90 -5.90 10.44
N ARG A 301 8.64 -6.80 11.10
CA ARG A 301 10.13 -6.81 11.11
C ARG A 301 10.70 -6.85 9.69
N ARG A 302 10.06 -7.58 8.78
CA ARG A 302 10.48 -7.72 7.36
C ARG A 302 10.44 -6.41 6.58
N PHE A 303 9.70 -5.42 7.08
CA PHE A 303 9.51 -4.12 6.44
C PHE A 303 10.13 -2.98 7.25
N ALA A 304 10.58 -3.24 8.48
CA ALA A 304 11.17 -2.26 9.36
C ALA A 304 12.63 -1.95 9.01
N VAL A 305 13.08 -0.75 9.32
CA VAL A 305 14.50 -0.41 9.36
C VAL A 305 15.19 -1.34 10.38
N ASP A 306 16.24 -2.03 9.94
CA ASP A 306 17.04 -2.97 10.75
C ASP A 306 16.23 -4.09 11.43
N GLY A 307 15.00 -4.37 10.97
CA GLY A 307 14.11 -5.34 11.61
C GLY A 307 13.60 -4.93 12.99
N ILE A 308 13.73 -3.65 13.36
CA ILE A 308 13.36 -3.16 14.69
C ILE A 308 11.86 -2.87 14.75
N VAL A 309 11.16 -3.55 15.66
CA VAL A 309 9.73 -3.41 15.92
C VAL A 309 9.51 -3.34 17.43
N GLU A 310 8.77 -2.34 17.87
CA GLU A 310 8.44 -2.07 19.26
C GLU A 310 6.97 -2.40 19.52
N VAL A 311 6.67 -3.00 20.67
CA VAL A 311 5.30 -3.34 21.07
C VAL A 311 4.99 -2.70 22.40
N GLU A 312 4.16 -1.67 22.38
CA GLU A 312 3.68 -0.99 23.58
C GLU A 312 2.37 -1.61 24.02
N THR A 313 2.24 -1.94 25.30
CA THR A 313 1.02 -2.53 25.85
C THR A 313 0.27 -1.52 26.71
N ASN A 314 -1.06 -1.49 26.60
CA ASN A 314 -1.91 -0.70 27.48
C ASN A 314 -2.52 -1.62 28.54
N GLU A 315 -2.16 -1.43 29.80
CA GLU A 315 -2.76 -2.15 30.92
C GLU A 315 -4.15 -1.57 31.24
N TYR A 316 -5.19 -1.98 30.51
CA TYR A 316 -6.56 -1.58 30.83
C TYR A 316 -7.23 -2.55 31.83
N ARG A 317 -8.02 -2.01 32.78
CA ARG A 317 -8.98 -2.79 33.59
C ARG A 317 -10.26 -2.99 32.77
N GLU A 318 -10.54 -4.20 32.29
CA GLU A 318 -11.84 -4.53 31.69
C GLU A 318 -13.00 -4.14 32.62
N TYR A 319 -14.12 -3.67 32.05
CA TYR A 319 -15.39 -3.67 32.77
C TYR A 319 -15.73 -5.12 33.13
N SER A 320 -15.88 -5.41 34.43
CA SER A 320 -16.40 -6.67 34.93
C SER A 320 -17.83 -6.88 34.43
N THR A 321 -17.97 -7.52 33.27
CA THR A 321 -19.18 -8.26 32.94
C THR A 321 -18.95 -9.70 33.41
N ASN A 322 -19.96 -10.34 34.00
CA ASN A 322 -19.84 -11.61 34.74
C ASN A 322 -19.32 -12.83 33.94
N ASN A 323 -18.82 -12.66 32.73
CA ASN A 323 -18.08 -13.68 31.99
C ASN A 323 -16.79 -13.07 31.45
N SER A 324 -15.68 -13.32 32.13
CA SER A 324 -14.34 -13.14 31.55
C SER A 324 -14.33 -13.86 30.20
N SER A 325 -14.05 -13.16 29.10
CA SER A 325 -14.05 -13.80 27.80
C SER A 325 -12.97 -14.90 27.78
N MET A 326 -13.38 -16.17 27.67
CA MET A 326 -12.48 -17.33 27.63
C MET A 326 -11.68 -17.43 26.31
N LYS A 327 -11.52 -16.34 25.56
CA LYS A 327 -10.89 -16.35 24.22
C LYS A 327 -9.37 -16.37 24.22
N GLY A 328 -8.71 -16.19 25.37
CA GLY A 328 -7.28 -15.94 25.44
C GLY A 328 -6.40 -16.99 26.11
N GLU A 329 -6.78 -18.28 26.17
CA GLU A 329 -5.98 -19.33 26.85
C GLU A 329 -5.50 -18.90 28.28
N GLY A 330 -6.32 -18.12 28.99
CA GLY A 330 -5.99 -17.58 30.32
C GLY A 330 -5.28 -16.21 30.34
N LYS A 331 -4.82 -15.67 29.22
CA LYS A 331 -4.28 -14.29 29.12
C LYS A 331 -5.42 -13.27 29.03
N LYS A 332 -5.35 -12.22 29.86
CA LYS A 332 -6.29 -11.08 29.79
C LYS A 332 -6.18 -10.37 28.44
N LEU A 333 -7.29 -9.83 27.95
CA LEU A 333 -7.31 -8.96 26.77
C LEU A 333 -6.38 -7.77 27.02
N GLN A 334 -5.44 -7.54 26.12
CA GLN A 334 -4.55 -6.39 26.14
C GLN A 334 -4.63 -5.70 24.78
N GLU A 335 -4.83 -4.39 24.83
CA GLU A 335 -4.70 -3.51 23.66
C GLU A 335 -3.23 -3.12 23.54
N VAL A 336 -2.69 -3.16 22.32
CA VAL A 336 -1.29 -2.89 22.03
C VAL A 336 -1.13 -1.93 20.86
N ILE A 337 -0.01 -1.24 20.82
CA ILE A 337 0.46 -0.49 19.65
C ILE A 337 1.76 -1.13 19.19
N ILE A 338 1.76 -1.69 17.98
CA ILE A 338 2.98 -2.12 17.29
C ILE A 338 3.53 -0.89 16.56
N TYR A 339 4.78 -0.54 16.82
CA TYR A 339 5.46 0.57 16.18
C TYR A 339 6.71 0.09 15.43
N PHE A 340 6.89 0.60 14.21
CA PHE A 340 8.15 0.46 13.50
C PHE A 340 8.41 1.64 12.55
N LYS A 341 9.68 1.89 12.27
CA LYS A 341 10.09 2.77 11.15
C LYS A 341 10.13 1.94 9.88
N LYS A 342 9.37 2.32 8.87
CA LYS A 342 9.32 1.61 7.58
C LYS A 342 10.62 1.84 6.81
N ASN A 343 11.22 0.78 6.28
CA ASN A 343 12.34 0.90 5.36
C ASN A 343 11.84 1.32 3.96
N LEU A 344 11.98 2.62 3.66
CA LEU A 344 11.60 3.24 2.39
C LEU A 344 12.78 3.41 1.42
N GLU A 345 14.01 3.14 1.85
CA GLU A 345 15.19 3.30 0.99
C GLU A 345 15.18 2.29 -0.17
N THR A 346 15.97 2.53 -1.21
CA THR A 346 16.21 1.55 -2.29
C THR A 346 17.69 1.20 -2.26
N ASN A 347 17.98 -0.08 -2.03
CA ASN A 347 19.31 -0.68 -2.04
C ASN A 347 19.82 -0.70 -3.48
N LYS A 348 20.62 0.29 -3.86
CA LYS A 348 21.21 0.36 -5.19
C LYS A 348 22.37 -0.61 -5.30
N SER A 349 22.37 -1.40 -6.37
CA SER A 349 23.42 -2.34 -6.69
C SER A 349 24.77 -1.65 -6.81
N PRO A 350 25.82 -2.23 -6.22
CA PRO A 350 27.19 -1.75 -6.40
C PRO A 350 27.73 -2.11 -7.80
N LEU A 351 27.02 -2.94 -8.57
CA LEU A 351 27.29 -3.20 -9.98
C LEU A 351 26.53 -2.19 -10.86
N ASN A 352 27.25 -1.21 -11.41
CA ASN A 352 26.70 -0.30 -12.41
C ASN A 352 26.48 -1.05 -13.74
N TYR A 353 25.29 -1.62 -13.90
CA TYR A 353 24.87 -2.34 -15.09
C TYR A 353 23.70 -1.63 -15.77
N ALA A 354 23.64 -1.71 -17.10
CA ALA A 354 22.62 -1.01 -17.87
C ALA A 354 21.21 -1.52 -17.52
N GLY A 355 20.23 -0.61 -17.45
CA GLY A 355 18.85 -0.98 -17.16
C GLY A 355 18.57 -1.23 -15.68
N SER A 356 19.28 -0.58 -14.76
CA SER A 356 19.20 -0.79 -13.30
C SER A 356 17.82 -0.59 -12.66
N LYS A 357 16.85 0.05 -13.34
CA LYS A 357 15.44 0.26 -12.91
C LYS A 357 15.21 1.05 -11.62
N ASP A 358 16.23 1.62 -10.99
CA ASP A 358 16.16 2.36 -9.70
C ASP A 358 14.95 3.31 -9.61
N ASP A 359 14.73 4.15 -10.64
CA ASP A 359 13.73 5.21 -10.65
C ASP A 359 12.28 4.73 -10.88
N VAL A 360 12.10 3.47 -11.29
CA VAL A 360 10.78 2.89 -11.57
C VAL A 360 10.39 1.78 -10.60
N ILE A 361 11.32 1.31 -9.75
CA ILE A 361 11.05 0.31 -8.68
C ILE A 361 9.79 0.65 -7.87
N PRO A 362 9.59 1.89 -7.36
CA PRO A 362 8.38 2.22 -6.60
C PRO A 362 7.09 2.04 -7.40
N ARG A 363 7.14 2.22 -8.72
CA ARG A 363 5.98 2.07 -9.61
C ARG A 363 5.71 0.60 -9.95
N ILE A 364 6.77 -0.19 -10.16
CA ILE A 364 6.67 -1.65 -10.33
C ILE A 364 6.05 -2.27 -9.08
N PHE A 365 6.55 -1.93 -7.90
CA PHE A 365 6.11 -2.56 -6.65
C PHE A 365 4.67 -2.26 -6.26
N LYS A 366 4.09 -1.11 -6.67
CA LYS A 366 2.67 -0.80 -6.47
C LYS A 366 1.72 -1.81 -7.12
N LEU A 367 2.17 -2.49 -8.17
CA LEU A 367 1.37 -3.40 -8.99
C LEU A 367 1.43 -4.86 -8.52
N LEU A 368 2.29 -5.17 -7.55
CA LEU A 368 2.42 -6.53 -7.01
C LEU A 368 1.11 -7.03 -6.38
N PRO A 369 0.83 -8.35 -6.46
CA PRO A 369 -0.33 -8.95 -5.84
C PRO A 369 -0.19 -8.90 -4.31
N LYS A 370 -1.30 -9.07 -3.57
CA LYS A 370 -1.30 -8.94 -2.10
C LYS A 370 -0.35 -9.90 -1.39
N HIS A 371 -0.27 -11.15 -1.84
CA HIS A 371 0.64 -12.16 -1.29
C HIS A 371 1.73 -12.51 -2.31
N VAL A 372 2.99 -12.54 -1.86
CA VAL A 372 4.16 -12.93 -2.69
C VAL A 372 5.09 -13.80 -1.87
N THR A 373 5.03 -15.11 -2.08
CA THR A 373 5.90 -16.11 -1.44
C THR A 373 7.33 -16.01 -1.94
N THR A 374 7.48 -16.05 -3.27
CA THR A 374 8.75 -15.99 -3.98
C THR A 374 8.69 -14.90 -5.05
N PHE A 375 9.78 -14.16 -5.22
CA PHE A 375 9.93 -13.23 -6.33
C PHE A 375 11.11 -13.69 -7.21
N VAL A 376 10.83 -14.03 -8.46
CA VAL A 376 11.85 -14.48 -9.41
C VAL A 376 12.22 -13.31 -10.31
N ASP A 377 13.41 -12.77 -10.14
CA ASP A 377 14.02 -11.84 -11.08
C ASP A 377 14.64 -12.66 -12.21
N ALA A 378 13.83 -12.97 -13.24
CA ALA A 378 14.16 -13.94 -14.28
C ALA A 378 15.25 -13.46 -15.24
N MET A 379 15.51 -12.15 -15.26
CA MET A 379 16.52 -11.46 -16.05
C MET A 379 17.26 -10.45 -15.16
N GLY A 380 17.94 -10.98 -14.16
CA GLY A 380 18.34 -10.25 -12.96
C GLY A 380 19.23 -9.02 -13.19
N GLY A 381 20.16 -9.05 -14.14
CA GLY A 381 21.01 -7.90 -14.46
C GLY A 381 21.71 -7.33 -13.23
N ALA A 382 21.47 -6.04 -12.93
CA ALA A 382 22.00 -5.35 -11.74
C ALA A 382 21.39 -5.83 -10.41
N PHE A 383 20.34 -6.65 -10.46
CA PHE A 383 19.57 -7.19 -9.34
C PHE A 383 18.86 -6.17 -8.45
N ASN A 384 18.67 -4.93 -8.91
CA ASN A 384 17.99 -3.92 -8.09
C ASN A 384 16.52 -4.24 -7.81
N VAL A 385 15.79 -4.78 -8.80
CA VAL A 385 14.37 -5.11 -8.60
C VAL A 385 14.24 -6.27 -7.62
N GLY A 386 14.94 -7.38 -7.86
CA GLY A 386 14.95 -8.52 -6.94
C GLY A 386 15.50 -8.19 -5.55
N ALA A 387 16.64 -7.51 -5.42
CA ALA A 387 17.25 -7.23 -4.11
C ALA A 387 16.38 -6.32 -3.23
N ASN A 388 15.64 -5.37 -3.82
CA ASN A 388 14.75 -4.46 -3.09
C ASN A 388 13.38 -5.05 -2.75
N ARG A 389 13.13 -6.30 -3.11
CA ARG A 389 11.83 -6.93 -2.96
C ARG A 389 11.78 -7.77 -1.69
N THR A 390 10.83 -7.43 -0.80
CA THR A 390 10.50 -8.27 0.36
C THR A 390 9.50 -9.35 -0.04
N ALA A 391 9.96 -10.44 -0.65
CA ALA A 391 9.16 -11.67 -0.74
C ALA A 391 9.11 -12.36 0.63
N LEU A 392 8.07 -13.16 0.91
CA LEU A 392 7.93 -13.78 2.23
C LEU A 392 9.00 -14.86 2.48
N ASN A 393 9.35 -15.64 1.46
CA ASN A 393 10.27 -16.76 1.58
C ASN A 393 11.62 -16.42 0.96
N LYS A 394 11.64 -16.24 -0.37
CA LYS A 394 12.90 -16.07 -1.09
C LYS A 394 12.79 -15.15 -2.30
N VAL A 395 13.93 -14.62 -2.71
CA VAL A 395 14.12 -14.01 -4.02
C VAL A 395 15.02 -14.91 -4.86
N VAL A 396 14.70 -15.07 -6.14
CA VAL A 396 15.56 -15.77 -7.10
C VAL A 396 16.18 -14.76 -8.04
N TYR A 397 17.50 -14.76 -8.11
CA TYR A 397 18.28 -14.07 -9.14
C TYR A 397 18.59 -15.06 -10.26
N ASN A 398 18.02 -14.86 -11.45
CA ASN A 398 18.40 -15.62 -12.64
C ASN A 398 19.13 -14.70 -13.63
N GLU A 399 20.34 -15.06 -14.03
CA GLU A 399 21.11 -14.29 -15.01
C GLU A 399 21.68 -15.21 -16.09
N TYR A 400 21.57 -14.78 -17.34
CA TYR A 400 22.06 -15.54 -18.49
C TYR A 400 23.55 -15.28 -18.75
N HIS A 401 24.02 -14.06 -18.50
CA HIS A 401 25.38 -13.65 -18.78
C HIS A 401 26.33 -14.08 -17.65
N PRO A 402 27.23 -15.07 -17.87
CA PRO A 402 28.02 -15.71 -16.81
C PRO A 402 28.89 -14.72 -16.02
N PHE A 403 29.52 -13.75 -16.69
CA PHE A 403 30.35 -12.77 -15.99
C PHE A 403 29.54 -11.79 -15.11
N VAL A 404 28.29 -11.50 -15.47
CA VAL A 404 27.41 -10.66 -14.64
C VAL A 404 26.94 -11.48 -13.45
N PHE A 405 26.55 -12.74 -13.70
CA PHE A 405 26.17 -13.69 -12.67
C PHE A 405 27.26 -13.87 -11.62
N GLU A 406 28.50 -14.15 -12.04
CA GLU A 406 29.62 -14.37 -11.12
C GLU A 406 29.96 -13.12 -10.30
N MET A 407 29.92 -11.92 -10.89
CA MET A 407 30.09 -10.67 -10.15
C MET A 407 28.96 -10.45 -9.14
N MET A 408 27.71 -10.71 -9.53
CA MET A 408 26.56 -10.56 -8.62
C MET A 408 26.62 -11.59 -7.50
N GLN A 409 27.00 -12.83 -7.81
CA GLN A 409 27.18 -13.90 -6.82
C GLN A 409 28.26 -13.53 -5.81
N MET A 410 29.38 -12.96 -6.25
CA MET A 410 30.40 -12.42 -5.37
C MET A 410 29.84 -11.26 -4.51
N ILE A 411 29.13 -10.31 -5.11
CA ILE A 411 28.55 -9.14 -4.41
C ILE A 411 27.58 -9.57 -3.31
N VAL A 412 26.71 -10.54 -3.58
CA VAL A 412 25.67 -10.99 -2.65
C VAL A 412 26.25 -11.87 -1.53
N ASN A 413 27.25 -12.71 -1.84
CA ASN A 413 27.72 -13.73 -0.90
C ASN A 413 28.99 -13.35 -0.11
N THR A 414 29.62 -12.22 -0.42
CA THR A 414 30.82 -11.74 0.29
C THR A 414 30.44 -10.68 1.31
N PRO A 415 30.89 -10.77 2.59
CA PRO A 415 30.71 -9.70 3.56
C PRO A 415 31.19 -8.35 3.01
N ALA A 416 30.42 -7.28 3.24
CA ALA A 416 30.68 -5.98 2.62
C ALA A 416 32.08 -5.43 2.94
N ASP A 417 32.54 -5.58 4.18
CA ASP A 417 33.87 -5.17 4.63
C ASP A 417 34.98 -5.95 3.91
N GLU A 418 34.77 -7.25 3.66
CA GLU A 418 35.69 -8.09 2.91
C GLU A 418 35.72 -7.70 1.43
N LEU A 419 34.56 -7.50 0.81
CA LEU A 419 34.47 -7.09 -0.59
C LEU A 419 35.16 -5.73 -0.81
N ILE A 420 34.96 -4.77 0.08
CA ILE A 420 35.65 -3.47 0.04
C ILE A 420 37.17 -3.67 0.13
N ARG A 421 37.66 -4.43 1.12
CA ARG A 421 39.10 -4.72 1.26
C ARG A 421 39.68 -5.38 0.01
N ASN A 422 38.97 -6.32 -0.59
CA ASN A 422 39.43 -7.04 -1.78
C ASN A 422 39.59 -6.10 -2.99
N VAL A 423 38.66 -5.15 -3.19
CA VAL A 423 38.78 -4.12 -4.23
C VAL A 423 39.95 -3.16 -3.92
N GLU A 424 40.08 -2.69 -2.67
CA GLU A 424 41.16 -1.79 -2.26
C GLU A 424 42.56 -2.40 -2.43
N GLN A 425 42.69 -3.71 -2.20
CA GLN A 425 43.93 -4.44 -2.43
C GLN A 425 44.32 -4.46 -3.92
N ILE A 426 43.36 -4.67 -4.83
CA ILE A 426 43.62 -4.62 -6.28
C ILE A 426 43.95 -3.19 -6.71
N VAL A 427 43.19 -2.20 -6.24
CA VAL A 427 43.45 -0.77 -6.50
C VAL A 427 44.88 -0.42 -6.08
N THR A 428 45.31 -0.85 -4.90
CA THR A 428 46.67 -0.61 -4.39
C THR A 428 47.72 -1.36 -5.22
N ARG A 429 47.52 -2.66 -5.48
CA ARG A 429 48.46 -3.54 -6.21
C ARG A 429 48.77 -3.02 -7.61
N TYR A 430 47.78 -2.51 -8.33
CA TYR A 430 47.96 -2.00 -9.69
C TYR A 430 48.15 -0.48 -9.76
N SER A 431 47.99 0.20 -8.63
CA SER A 431 47.97 1.67 -8.52
C SER A 431 46.90 2.29 -9.43
N LEU A 432 45.67 1.78 -9.32
CA LEU A 432 44.55 2.25 -10.13
C LEU A 432 44.12 3.65 -9.70
N GLU A 433 43.97 4.53 -10.68
CA GLU A 433 43.50 5.90 -10.49
C GLU A 433 42.56 6.30 -11.62
N LYS A 434 41.75 7.34 -11.37
CA LYS A 434 40.84 7.90 -12.35
C LYS A 434 41.58 8.32 -13.63
N LYS A 435 41.14 7.80 -14.79
CA LYS A 435 41.80 7.97 -16.11
C LYS A 435 43.23 7.43 -16.22
N GLY A 436 43.73 6.68 -15.23
CA GLY A 436 45.05 6.04 -15.24
C GLY A 436 45.15 4.86 -16.23
N LYS A 437 45.35 5.17 -17.52
CA LYS A 437 45.31 4.19 -18.63
C LYS A 437 46.30 3.03 -18.46
N GLU A 438 47.53 3.31 -18.03
CA GLU A 438 48.58 2.29 -17.90
C GLU A 438 48.25 1.30 -16.78
N ALA A 439 47.87 1.80 -15.59
CA ALA A 439 47.46 0.99 -14.46
C ALA A 439 46.26 0.08 -14.79
N PHE A 440 45.24 0.67 -15.41
CA PHE A 440 44.07 -0.07 -15.88
C PHE A 440 44.44 -1.17 -16.88
N ASN A 441 45.31 -0.87 -17.86
CA ASN A 441 45.72 -1.87 -18.85
C ASN A 441 46.51 -3.02 -18.20
N ARG A 442 47.38 -2.76 -17.21
CA ARG A 442 48.07 -3.83 -16.47
C ARG A 442 47.09 -4.79 -15.78
N LEU A 443 46.07 -4.25 -15.09
CA LEU A 443 45.03 -5.09 -14.49
C LEU A 443 44.23 -5.85 -15.55
N ARG A 444 43.90 -5.20 -16.68
CA ARG A 444 43.17 -5.84 -17.78
C ARG A 444 43.98 -6.96 -18.42
N ASP A 445 45.29 -6.78 -18.58
CA ASP A 445 46.18 -7.80 -19.14
C ASP A 445 46.33 -8.97 -18.17
N HIS A 446 46.43 -8.70 -16.86
CA HIS A 446 46.39 -9.74 -15.83
C HIS A 446 45.06 -10.52 -15.85
N TYR A 447 43.91 -9.83 -15.87
CA TYR A 447 42.61 -10.48 -15.99
C TYR A 447 42.51 -11.36 -17.24
N ASN A 448 42.96 -10.84 -18.39
CA ASN A 448 42.81 -11.53 -19.68
C ASN A 448 43.79 -12.69 -19.92
N ASN A 449 44.92 -12.72 -19.23
CA ASN A 449 46.01 -13.67 -19.52
C ASN A 449 46.43 -14.53 -18.33
N GLU A 450 46.07 -14.16 -17.11
CA GLU A 450 46.50 -14.86 -15.88
C GLU A 450 45.29 -15.33 -15.06
N GLU A 451 44.39 -14.42 -14.66
CA GLU A 451 43.33 -14.75 -13.70
C GLU A 451 41.99 -14.01 -13.98
N GLN A 452 41.02 -14.74 -14.55
CA GLN A 452 39.67 -14.24 -14.82
C GLN A 452 38.74 -14.34 -13.59
N THR A 453 39.14 -13.77 -12.45
CA THR A 453 38.29 -13.76 -11.25
C THR A 453 37.20 -12.68 -11.29
N PRO A 454 36.05 -12.89 -10.62
CA PRO A 454 34.97 -11.90 -10.55
C PRO A 454 35.41 -10.58 -9.90
N ILE A 455 36.31 -10.62 -8.92
CA ILE A 455 36.82 -9.42 -8.24
C ILE A 455 37.71 -8.55 -9.16
N ASN A 456 38.53 -9.18 -10.00
CA ASN A 456 39.33 -8.48 -11.00
C ASN A 456 38.43 -7.83 -12.05
N LEU A 457 37.41 -8.55 -12.53
CA LEU A 457 36.44 -8.01 -13.48
C LEU A 457 35.60 -6.87 -12.89
N TYR A 458 35.12 -7.02 -11.65
CA TYR A 458 34.37 -5.99 -10.95
C TYR A 458 35.20 -4.72 -10.75
N THR A 459 36.46 -4.87 -10.35
CA THR A 459 37.39 -3.75 -10.22
C THR A 459 37.65 -3.09 -11.58
N LEU A 460 37.86 -3.85 -12.66
CA LEU A 460 37.95 -3.29 -14.01
C LEU A 460 36.66 -2.56 -14.41
N ASN A 461 35.49 -3.13 -14.11
CA ASN A 461 34.19 -2.55 -14.42
C ASN A 461 34.03 -1.16 -13.80
N ILE A 462 34.42 -0.97 -12.54
CA ILE A 462 34.37 0.31 -11.83
C ILE A 462 35.11 1.41 -12.59
N TYR A 463 36.31 1.12 -13.11
CA TYR A 463 37.18 2.07 -13.80
C TYR A 463 36.90 2.17 -15.30
N SER A 464 36.07 1.29 -15.87
CA SER A 464 35.78 1.23 -17.30
C SER A 464 34.90 2.36 -17.82
N PHE A 465 35.02 2.66 -19.11
CA PHE A 465 34.21 3.67 -19.79
C PHE A 465 32.71 3.35 -19.65
N GLN A 466 32.01 4.22 -18.93
CA GLN A 466 30.57 4.09 -18.61
C GLN A 466 30.19 2.75 -17.95
N ASN A 467 31.13 2.08 -17.28
CA ASN A 467 30.91 0.76 -16.65
C ASN A 467 30.44 -0.34 -17.63
N ILE A 468 30.66 -0.18 -18.93
CA ILE A 468 30.16 -1.13 -19.92
C ILE A 468 30.98 -2.43 -19.86
N LEU A 469 30.29 -3.58 -19.91
CA LEU A 469 30.91 -4.88 -20.12
C LEU A 469 31.01 -5.19 -21.62
N ARG A 470 32.23 -5.43 -22.11
CA ARG A 470 32.49 -5.86 -23.49
C ARG A 470 33.57 -6.94 -23.49
N PHE A 471 33.27 -8.02 -24.20
CA PHE A 471 34.17 -9.14 -24.40
C PHE A 471 34.38 -9.38 -25.89
N ASN A 472 35.57 -9.85 -26.26
CA ASN A 472 35.81 -10.33 -27.62
C ASN A 472 35.42 -11.81 -27.75
N GLN A 473 35.58 -12.38 -28.95
CA GLN A 473 35.26 -13.79 -29.22
C GLN A 473 36.08 -14.78 -28.38
N ALA A 474 37.27 -14.39 -27.93
CA ALA A 474 38.09 -15.17 -27.00
C ALA A 474 37.70 -14.95 -25.53
N LYS A 475 36.52 -14.35 -25.26
CA LYS A 475 36.02 -13.98 -23.93
C LYS A 475 36.97 -13.08 -23.11
N LYS A 476 37.85 -12.33 -23.78
CA LYS A 476 38.73 -11.34 -23.14
C LYS A 476 38.03 -10.00 -23.02
N TYR A 477 38.16 -9.37 -21.85
CA TYR A 477 37.61 -8.06 -21.56
C TYR A 477 38.31 -6.97 -22.40
N ASN A 478 37.55 -6.14 -23.11
CA ASN A 478 38.10 -5.15 -24.04
C ASN A 478 37.53 -3.73 -23.86
N THR A 479 36.75 -3.46 -22.81
CA THR A 479 36.29 -2.10 -22.52
C THR A 479 37.50 -1.18 -22.24
N PRO A 480 37.54 0.04 -22.81
CA PRO A 480 38.57 1.02 -22.49
C PRO A 480 38.33 1.65 -21.11
N ILE A 481 39.38 2.24 -20.55
CA ILE A 481 39.29 3.02 -19.32
C ILE A 481 38.29 4.18 -19.44
N GLY A 482 37.59 4.44 -18.33
CA GLY A 482 36.64 5.52 -18.16
C GLY A 482 37.16 6.67 -17.29
N ASN A 483 36.22 7.43 -16.74
CA ASN A 483 36.48 8.60 -15.89
C ASN A 483 35.96 8.38 -14.46
N ASN A 484 35.98 7.13 -13.98
CA ASN A 484 35.48 6.76 -12.66
C ASN A 484 36.57 6.03 -11.87
N GLU A 485 36.36 5.88 -10.58
CA GLU A 485 37.28 5.23 -9.63
C GLU A 485 36.50 4.63 -8.47
N PHE A 486 37.14 3.72 -7.72
CA PHE A 486 36.58 3.21 -6.49
C PHE A 486 36.65 4.30 -5.41
N ASN A 487 35.49 4.71 -4.88
CA ASN A 487 35.34 5.83 -3.97
C ASN A 487 34.33 5.51 -2.86
N GLU A 488 34.12 6.45 -1.93
CA GLU A 488 33.19 6.29 -0.81
C GLU A 488 31.74 5.97 -1.25
N GLY A 489 31.32 6.43 -2.43
CA GLY A 489 30.01 6.08 -2.98
C GLY A 489 29.87 4.60 -3.34
N TYR A 490 30.94 3.95 -3.80
CA TYR A 490 30.92 2.50 -4.01
C TYR A 490 30.96 1.74 -2.68
N LYS A 491 31.74 2.21 -1.70
CA LYS A 491 31.79 1.60 -0.37
C LYS A 491 30.43 1.65 0.32
N ASP A 492 29.74 2.79 0.25
CA ASP A 492 28.38 2.94 0.78
C ASP A 492 27.39 2.00 0.07
N ARG A 493 27.43 1.92 -1.27
CA ARG A 493 26.58 0.98 -2.02
C ARG A 493 26.86 -0.48 -1.66
N ILE A 494 28.12 -0.90 -1.57
CA ILE A 494 28.48 -2.26 -1.16
C ILE A 494 27.96 -2.55 0.24
N THR A 495 28.13 -1.61 1.17
CA THR A 495 27.68 -1.76 2.56
C THR A 495 26.15 -1.86 2.68
N ARG A 496 25.40 -1.09 1.87
CA ARG A 496 23.94 -1.05 1.92
C ARG A 496 23.25 -2.13 1.07
N PHE A 497 23.97 -2.79 0.17
CA PHE A 497 23.35 -3.74 -0.76
C PHE A 497 23.12 -5.10 -0.09
N VAL A 498 21.96 -5.20 0.56
CA VAL A 498 21.44 -6.44 1.16
C VAL A 498 20.13 -6.79 0.49
N THR A 499 19.88 -8.07 0.22
CA THR A 499 18.59 -8.53 -0.29
C THR A 499 17.54 -8.50 0.81
N ARG A 500 16.35 -7.97 0.50
CA ARG A 500 15.26 -7.85 1.49
C ARG A 500 14.49 -9.14 1.75
N ALA A 501 14.61 -10.13 0.87
CA ALA A 501 14.04 -11.45 1.11
C ALA A 501 14.93 -12.25 2.10
N PRO A 502 14.34 -13.12 2.93
CA PRO A 502 15.10 -13.95 3.88
C PRO A 502 16.14 -14.85 3.21
N GLU A 503 15.80 -15.40 2.05
CA GLU A 503 16.67 -16.28 1.28
C GLU A 503 16.90 -15.73 -0.12
N VAL A 504 18.11 -15.97 -0.65
CA VAL A 504 18.49 -15.64 -2.02
C VAL A 504 18.92 -16.91 -2.72
N GLU A 505 18.23 -17.24 -3.81
CA GLU A 505 18.61 -18.31 -4.71
C GLU A 505 19.22 -17.69 -5.97
N MET A 506 20.38 -18.18 -6.41
CA MET A 506 21.06 -17.64 -7.59
C MET A 506 21.20 -18.74 -8.66
N ARG A 507 20.67 -18.48 -9.86
CA ARG A 507 20.72 -19.38 -11.02
C ARG A 507 21.44 -18.73 -12.19
N LEU A 508 22.34 -19.48 -12.83
CA LEU A 508 22.96 -19.11 -14.10
C LEU A 508 22.22 -19.83 -15.23
N GLY A 509 21.63 -19.07 -16.15
CA GLY A 509 20.97 -19.63 -17.32
C GLY A 509 19.96 -18.70 -18.00
N SER A 510 19.45 -19.14 -19.15
CA SER A 510 18.35 -18.47 -19.82
C SER A 510 17.09 -18.50 -18.96
N TYR A 511 16.28 -17.43 -19.05
CA TYR A 511 14.94 -17.40 -18.45
C TYR A 511 14.08 -18.61 -18.88
N SER A 512 14.27 -19.10 -20.10
CA SER A 512 13.55 -20.27 -20.64
C SER A 512 13.95 -21.60 -20.01
N ALA A 513 15.07 -21.65 -19.26
CA ALA A 513 15.49 -22.83 -18.50
C ALA A 513 14.85 -22.87 -17.10
N ILE A 514 14.15 -21.82 -16.68
CA ILE A 514 13.44 -21.78 -15.39
C ILE A 514 12.24 -22.74 -15.49
N ASN A 515 12.30 -23.82 -14.72
CA ASN A 515 11.16 -24.69 -14.50
C ASN A 515 10.17 -24.04 -13.53
N PHE A 516 9.22 -23.30 -14.06
CA PHE A 516 8.22 -22.58 -13.26
C PHE A 516 7.30 -23.49 -12.43
N ASN A 517 7.26 -24.80 -12.69
CA ASN A 517 6.51 -25.76 -11.90
C ASN A 517 7.16 -26.08 -10.54
N GLU A 518 8.43 -25.69 -10.32
CA GLU A 518 9.09 -25.75 -9.01
C GLU A 518 8.57 -24.71 -8.01
N TYR A 519 7.79 -23.74 -8.50
CA TYR A 519 7.33 -22.59 -7.74
C TYR A 519 5.82 -22.65 -7.49
N ASP A 520 5.40 -22.18 -6.31
CA ASP A 520 3.98 -22.08 -5.96
C ASP A 520 3.25 -20.97 -6.75
N ASP A 521 1.93 -20.94 -6.66
CA ASP A 521 1.07 -20.03 -7.44
C ASP A 521 1.13 -18.56 -6.94
N ASP A 522 1.73 -18.32 -5.78
CA ASP A 522 1.98 -16.98 -5.22
C ASP A 522 3.37 -16.45 -5.57
N THR A 523 4.12 -17.20 -6.38
CA THR A 523 5.36 -16.72 -6.99
C THR A 523 5.07 -15.72 -8.09
N VAL A 524 5.83 -14.62 -8.10
CA VAL A 524 5.80 -13.60 -9.16
C VAL A 524 7.10 -13.68 -9.95
N PHE A 525 6.99 -13.89 -11.27
CA PHE A 525 8.11 -13.89 -12.21
C PHE A 525 8.24 -12.52 -12.88
N TYR A 526 9.35 -11.83 -12.64
CA TYR A 526 9.65 -10.52 -13.22
C TYR A 526 10.65 -10.66 -14.37
N PHE A 527 10.34 -10.03 -15.49
CA PHE A 527 11.15 -10.01 -16.70
C PHE A 527 11.47 -8.58 -17.08
N ASP A 528 12.75 -8.31 -17.28
CA ASP A 528 13.26 -7.03 -17.77
C ASP A 528 14.24 -7.26 -18.93
N PRO A 529 13.71 -7.65 -20.11
CA PRO A 529 14.55 -7.91 -21.25
C PRO A 529 15.20 -6.63 -21.79
N PRO A 530 16.28 -6.77 -22.56
CA PRO A 530 16.59 -5.81 -23.60
C PRO A 530 15.36 -5.32 -24.38
N TYR A 531 15.18 -4.01 -24.52
CA TYR A 531 14.03 -3.46 -25.25
C TYR A 531 14.28 -3.38 -26.75
N LEU A 532 13.50 -4.13 -27.55
CA LEU A 532 13.59 -4.24 -29.01
C LEU A 532 13.59 -2.89 -29.75
N VAL A 533 12.73 -1.95 -29.34
CA VAL A 533 12.60 -0.63 -29.99
C VAL A 533 13.64 0.40 -29.54
N THR A 534 14.55 0.03 -28.64
CA THR A 534 15.62 0.92 -28.16
C THR A 534 16.95 0.68 -28.89
N THR A 535 17.82 1.69 -28.89
CA THR A 535 19.20 1.57 -29.40
C THR A 535 20.16 1.42 -28.23
N ALA A 536 20.07 0.31 -27.52
CA ALA A 536 20.94 0.05 -26.37
C ALA A 536 22.01 -0.98 -26.69
N GLY A 537 23.10 -0.94 -25.92
CA GLY A 537 24.30 -1.72 -26.22
C GLY A 537 24.15 -3.24 -26.13
N TYR A 538 23.10 -3.73 -25.50
CA TYR A 538 22.78 -5.16 -25.41
C TYR A 538 22.05 -5.67 -26.68
N ASN A 539 21.50 -4.79 -27.52
CA ASN A 539 20.81 -5.20 -28.76
C ASN A 539 21.78 -5.55 -29.90
N ASP A 540 23.05 -5.14 -29.79
CA ASP A 540 23.97 -5.17 -30.93
C ASP A 540 24.59 -6.55 -31.23
N GLY A 541 24.51 -7.52 -30.30
CA GLY A 541 25.13 -8.85 -30.41
C GLY A 541 26.66 -8.84 -30.58
N LYS A 542 27.30 -7.66 -30.58
CA LYS A 542 28.72 -7.46 -30.94
C LYS A 542 29.66 -7.59 -29.74
N ARG A 543 29.14 -8.02 -28.58
CA ARG A 543 29.86 -7.94 -27.28
C ARG A 543 30.21 -9.30 -26.67
N GLY A 544 30.16 -10.36 -27.48
CA GLY A 544 30.53 -11.73 -27.09
C GLY A 544 29.38 -12.62 -26.64
N PHE A 545 28.13 -12.15 -26.73
CA PHE A 545 26.90 -12.86 -26.36
C PHE A 545 25.78 -12.52 -27.36
N ASP A 546 24.73 -13.35 -27.37
CA ASP A 546 23.59 -13.20 -28.27
C ASP A 546 22.93 -11.81 -28.11
N GLY A 547 22.60 -11.18 -29.23
CA GLY A 547 21.84 -9.92 -29.24
C GLY A 547 20.37 -10.15 -28.94
N TRP A 548 19.63 -9.06 -28.74
CA TRP A 548 18.17 -9.11 -28.62
C TRP A 548 17.50 -8.59 -29.88
N ASP A 549 16.85 -9.51 -30.61
CA ASP A 549 16.13 -9.25 -31.84
C ASP A 549 14.65 -9.67 -31.71
N ALA A 550 13.93 -9.61 -32.83
CA ALA A 550 12.51 -9.95 -32.87
C ALA A 550 12.26 -11.45 -32.59
N GLU A 551 13.21 -12.34 -32.87
CA GLU A 551 13.06 -13.78 -32.58
C GLU A 551 13.19 -14.05 -31.08
N GLN A 552 14.12 -13.36 -30.41
CA GLN A 552 14.25 -13.42 -28.95
C GLN A 552 13.04 -12.80 -28.24
N GLU A 553 12.56 -11.65 -28.72
CA GLU A 553 11.33 -11.03 -28.22
C GLU A 553 10.15 -12.01 -28.37
N ALA A 554 9.93 -12.59 -29.56
CA ALA A 554 8.85 -13.54 -29.79
C ALA A 554 8.95 -14.79 -28.91
N SER A 555 10.16 -15.30 -28.69
CA SER A 555 10.41 -16.45 -27.80
C SER A 555 10.06 -16.13 -26.34
N LEU A 556 10.41 -14.94 -25.85
CA LEU A 556 10.02 -14.49 -24.52
C LEU A 556 8.51 -14.38 -24.40
N LEU A 557 7.84 -13.72 -25.34
CA LEU A 557 6.38 -13.56 -25.31
C LEU A 557 5.65 -14.91 -25.33
N LYS A 558 6.16 -15.88 -26.10
CA LYS A 558 5.65 -17.25 -26.08
C LYS A 558 5.79 -17.90 -24.69
N TYR A 559 6.97 -17.80 -24.07
CA TYR A 559 7.21 -18.32 -22.72
C TYR A 559 6.30 -17.67 -21.67
N LEU A 560 6.03 -16.37 -21.77
CA LEU A 560 5.09 -15.68 -20.89
C LEU A 560 3.64 -16.16 -21.09
N THR A 561 3.23 -16.47 -22.32
CA THR A 561 1.93 -17.11 -22.60
C THR A 561 1.85 -18.53 -22.00
N GLU A 562 2.96 -19.28 -21.99
CA GLU A 562 3.03 -20.59 -21.33
C GLU A 562 2.89 -20.46 -19.81
N LEU A 563 3.56 -19.47 -19.18
CA LEU A 563 3.38 -19.15 -17.76
C LEU A 563 1.93 -18.80 -17.43
N ASP A 564 1.30 -17.96 -18.26
CA ASP A 564 -0.11 -17.58 -18.09
C ASP A 564 -1.04 -18.79 -18.15
N SER A 565 -0.85 -19.65 -19.15
CA SER A 565 -1.63 -20.89 -19.33
C SER A 565 -1.45 -21.86 -18.16
N ALA A 566 -0.29 -21.83 -17.49
CA ALA A 566 0.00 -22.58 -16.29
C ALA A 566 -0.51 -21.92 -14.99
N GLY A 567 -1.18 -20.76 -15.07
CA GLY A 567 -1.70 -20.02 -13.92
C GLY A 567 -0.64 -19.28 -13.10
N LYS A 568 0.58 -19.10 -13.65
CA LYS A 568 1.69 -18.42 -12.96
C LYS A 568 1.63 -16.91 -13.18
N LYS A 569 1.96 -16.15 -12.15
CA LYS A 569 1.91 -14.68 -12.16
C LYS A 569 3.20 -14.11 -12.74
N PHE A 570 3.11 -13.24 -13.75
CA PHE A 570 4.28 -12.56 -14.28
C PHE A 570 4.14 -11.04 -14.36
N MET A 571 5.29 -10.38 -14.43
CA MET A 571 5.44 -8.96 -14.70
C MET A 571 6.49 -8.78 -15.80
N LEU A 572 6.18 -8.03 -16.85
CA LEU A 572 7.11 -7.73 -17.95
C LEU A 572 7.31 -6.22 -18.05
N SER A 573 8.52 -5.75 -17.76
CA SER A 573 8.96 -4.40 -18.09
C SER A 573 9.29 -4.32 -19.57
N ASN A 574 8.74 -3.33 -20.28
CA ASN A 574 9.07 -3.12 -21.69
C ASN A 574 8.76 -1.67 -22.13
N VAL A 575 9.08 -1.33 -23.37
CA VAL A 575 8.81 -0.02 -23.97
C VAL A 575 7.91 -0.19 -25.20
N LEU A 576 6.74 0.43 -25.16
CA LEU A 576 5.80 0.43 -26.30
C LEU A 576 6.27 1.35 -27.42
N GLU A 577 6.74 2.54 -27.05
CA GLU A 577 7.10 3.59 -28.00
C GLU A 577 8.43 4.21 -27.61
N HIS A 578 9.32 4.41 -28.58
CA HIS A 578 10.57 5.11 -28.38
C HIS A 578 11.04 5.78 -29.67
N LYS A 579 11.24 7.10 -29.65
CA LYS A 579 11.80 7.86 -30.79
C LYS A 579 11.06 7.62 -32.12
N GLY A 580 9.73 7.55 -32.07
CA GLY A 580 8.88 7.31 -33.26
C GLY A 580 8.82 5.85 -33.73
N LYS A 581 9.47 4.91 -33.03
CA LYS A 581 9.28 3.48 -33.22
C LYS A 581 8.23 2.95 -32.25
N THR A 582 7.42 2.00 -32.70
CA THR A 582 6.41 1.32 -31.90
C THR A 582 6.66 -0.18 -31.89
N ASN A 583 6.55 -0.82 -30.72
CA ASN A 583 6.70 -2.27 -30.57
C ASN A 583 5.37 -2.96 -30.90
N HIS A 584 5.08 -3.10 -32.20
CA HIS A 584 3.84 -3.70 -32.69
C HIS A 584 3.66 -5.15 -32.22
N LEU A 585 4.75 -5.94 -32.21
CA LEU A 585 4.74 -7.32 -31.72
C LEU A 585 4.22 -7.42 -30.28
N LEU A 586 4.73 -6.55 -29.40
CA LEU A 586 4.29 -6.49 -28.01
C LEU A 586 2.84 -6.02 -27.87
N MET A 587 2.43 -4.99 -28.63
CA MET A 587 1.05 -4.47 -28.59
C MET A 587 0.02 -5.52 -29.00
N GLU A 588 0.28 -6.21 -30.12
CA GLU A 588 -0.59 -7.27 -30.62
C GLU A 588 -0.68 -8.44 -29.62
N TRP A 589 0.45 -8.86 -29.05
CA TRP A 589 0.50 -9.91 -28.03
C TRP A 589 -0.30 -9.55 -26.78
N ILE A 590 -0.14 -8.33 -26.25
CA ILE A 590 -0.92 -7.84 -25.10
C ILE A 590 -2.42 -7.87 -25.41
N GLN A 591 -2.82 -7.31 -26.54
CA GLN A 591 -4.22 -7.17 -26.91
C GLN A 591 -4.88 -8.54 -27.13
N HIS A 592 -4.17 -9.46 -27.80
CA HIS A 592 -4.66 -10.80 -28.07
C HIS A 592 -4.97 -11.59 -26.79
N HIS A 593 -4.14 -11.44 -25.75
CA HIS A 593 -4.31 -12.18 -24.49
C HIS A 593 -5.08 -11.39 -23.41
N GLY A 594 -5.36 -10.11 -23.64
CA GLY A 594 -6.09 -9.28 -22.68
C GLY A 594 -5.28 -8.96 -21.42
N PHE A 595 -3.96 -8.89 -21.50
CA PHE A 595 -3.10 -8.58 -20.36
C PHE A 595 -3.22 -7.13 -19.91
N ASN A 596 -2.98 -6.89 -18.62
CA ASN A 596 -3.05 -5.57 -18.02
C ASN A 596 -1.80 -4.76 -18.40
N VAL A 597 -1.98 -3.53 -18.88
CA VAL A 597 -0.89 -2.59 -19.23
C VAL A 597 -0.89 -1.42 -18.28
N ASN A 598 0.24 -1.19 -17.63
CA ASN A 598 0.43 -0.08 -16.71
C ASN A 598 1.57 0.82 -17.20
N THR A 599 1.31 2.09 -17.47
CA THR A 599 2.38 3.04 -17.78
C THR A 599 3.20 3.30 -16.52
N ILE A 600 4.48 2.93 -16.53
CA ILE A 600 5.41 3.17 -15.40
C ILE A 600 6.40 4.30 -15.70
N GLY A 601 6.53 4.74 -16.94
CA GLY A 601 7.35 5.91 -17.28
C GLY A 601 6.93 6.51 -18.62
N GLU A 602 6.82 7.83 -18.67
CA GLU A 602 6.56 8.55 -19.91
C GLU A 602 7.44 9.78 -19.96
N THR A 603 8.30 9.88 -20.99
CA THR A 603 9.21 11.00 -21.16
C THR A 603 9.24 11.47 -22.61
N GLY A 604 9.19 12.78 -22.84
CA GLY A 604 9.27 13.40 -24.16
C GLY A 604 7.89 13.66 -24.78
N ILE A 605 7.67 14.87 -25.29
CA ILE A 605 6.39 15.28 -25.89
C ILE A 605 6.33 14.90 -27.38
N LYS A 606 7.37 15.28 -28.14
CA LYS A 606 7.42 15.07 -29.61
C LYS A 606 7.82 13.65 -30.00
N TYR A 607 8.61 13.00 -29.17
CA TYR A 607 9.10 11.64 -29.36
C TYR A 607 9.04 10.92 -28.01
N PRO A 608 7.86 10.44 -27.60
CA PRO A 608 7.71 9.82 -26.30
C PRO A 608 8.57 8.56 -26.20
N ARG A 609 9.10 8.33 -25.00
CA ARG A 609 9.49 7.01 -24.51
C ARG A 609 8.40 6.59 -23.53
N ARG A 610 7.59 5.60 -23.92
CA ARG A 610 6.52 5.06 -23.08
C ARG A 610 6.94 3.70 -22.54
N GLU A 611 7.41 3.70 -21.30
CA GLU A 611 7.77 2.50 -20.55
C GLU A 611 6.55 1.98 -19.78
N ILE A 612 6.32 0.68 -19.92
CA ILE A 612 5.15 -0.01 -19.39
C ILE A 612 5.55 -1.22 -18.55
N LEU A 613 4.61 -1.67 -17.73
CA LEU A 613 4.63 -2.95 -17.05
C LEU A 613 3.39 -3.74 -17.45
N VAL A 614 3.60 -4.90 -18.07
CA VAL A 614 2.54 -5.85 -18.40
C VAL A 614 2.39 -6.87 -17.28
N THR A 615 1.16 -7.19 -16.90
CA THR A 615 0.86 -8.23 -15.89
C THR A 615 -0.34 -9.08 -16.33
N ASN A 616 -0.34 -10.36 -15.98
CA ASN A 616 -1.46 -11.27 -16.25
C ASN A 616 -2.44 -11.44 -15.08
N TYR A 617 -2.19 -10.76 -13.97
CA TYR A 617 -3.05 -10.77 -12.80
C TYR A 617 -3.57 -9.36 -12.49
N ASN A 618 -4.66 -9.28 -11.73
CA ASN A 618 -5.11 -8.03 -11.15
C ASN A 618 -4.56 -7.92 -9.73
N THR A 619 -4.00 -6.77 -9.37
CA THR A 619 -3.52 -6.50 -7.99
C THR A 619 -4.63 -6.63 -6.95
N PHE A 620 -5.86 -6.30 -7.34
CA PHE A 620 -7.06 -6.44 -6.52
C PHE A 620 -8.10 -7.25 -7.28
N GLU A 621 -8.87 -8.07 -6.55
CA GLU A 621 -10.10 -8.67 -7.08
C GLU A 621 -11.00 -7.53 -7.61
N ARG A 622 -11.60 -7.75 -8.80
CA ARG A 622 -12.46 -6.75 -9.49
C ARG A 622 -13.77 -6.53 -8.76
#